data_AF-A0A090MMV4-F1
#
_entry.id   AF-A0A090MMV4-F1
#
_cell.length_a   1.000
_cell.length_b   1.000
_cell.length_c   1.000
_cell.angle_alpha   90.00
_cell.angle_beta   90.00
_cell.angle_gamma   90.00
#
_symmetry.space_group_name_H-M   'P 1'
#
loop_
_entity.id
_entity.type
_entity.pdbx_description
1 polymer ?
#
loop_
_entity_poly.entity_id
_entity_poly.type
_entity_poly.pdbx_seq_one_letter_code
_entity_poly.pdbx_strand_id
1 'polypeptide(L)'
;MAIAPLQLPGYAAPTSIDWTPLDQLGKTLEENQKRMTLADLGQGIANGTIDYRQAAGKIAGTGNLTGTLSLLQLAEAKDKLAREQEASKAFTTSLASLYGGAPAAAPQPSPSVNSGPTVPNDDNAMPGTVGMNLKLADRTQDFIQDNPGTSLSSGVRTPQQQAALYANRANNPNPVAPPGTSLHETGNAADIAGMTPEQRAILPQYGLAQPVANDPPHVELAQGQDGGQPSAPATTAGVPSSALSPRAVQLIGAMANPNLPAAQKDIAKQMLASELDQSKMPDAVKQYVFAKSQDPSIGSFTDWTRGNKAAGKTEVNIDQKAETGEAMEAGKAAGKRRAEMFDAAGSATKTLTNLSRMETLLNQVQQGKIQPVRMNISAWAKSFGLNDDVARSIGLDPAGAGSAQALQSLINESVVGKIGKGGFPANNFSDADREFITKIFPSLGDDPQANKIRIEGARRMAQLDIERAKDFQKFKSDPENKGKGFEDFELQWADKVAKRDVFGDLSKKAEALTTQGSQPQAAPSEGMTATNPKTNERLIFKGGKWVPFT
;
A
#
# COMPACT_ATOMS: atom_id res chain seq x y z
N MET A 1 20.68 -106.16 -9.73
CA MET A 1 20.93 -104.99 -8.88
C MET A 1 20.14 -103.83 -9.48
N ALA A 2 19.12 -103.34 -8.78
CA ALA A 2 18.22 -102.30 -9.29
C ALA A 2 18.84 -100.90 -9.05
N ILE A 3 18.86 -100.08 -10.10
CA ILE A 3 19.39 -98.71 -10.10
C ILE A 3 18.28 -97.78 -9.64
N ALA A 4 18.55 -96.94 -8.63
CA ALA A 4 17.59 -95.98 -8.11
C ALA A 4 17.36 -94.81 -9.10
N PRO A 5 16.11 -94.32 -9.27
CA PRO A 5 15.79 -93.28 -10.22
C PRO A 5 16.25 -91.89 -9.77
N LEU A 6 16.79 -91.12 -10.72
CA LEU A 6 17.29 -89.76 -10.57
C LEU A 6 16.12 -88.78 -10.35
N GLN A 7 16.01 -88.21 -9.15
CA GLN A 7 15.07 -87.11 -8.87
C GLN A 7 15.66 -85.79 -9.37
N LEU A 8 14.97 -85.13 -10.32
CA LEU A 8 15.27 -83.76 -10.73
C LEU A 8 14.48 -82.76 -9.85
N PRO A 9 15.08 -81.62 -9.45
CA PRO A 9 14.39 -80.61 -8.65
C PRO A 9 13.23 -79.97 -9.43
N GLY A 10 12.08 -79.83 -8.78
CA GLY A 10 10.88 -79.24 -9.37
C GLY A 10 11.09 -77.78 -9.78
N TYR A 11 10.73 -77.46 -11.02
CA TYR A 11 10.74 -76.11 -11.55
C TYR A 11 9.51 -75.35 -11.03
N ALA A 12 9.71 -74.36 -10.16
CA ALA A 12 8.66 -73.43 -9.76
C ALA A 12 8.55 -72.32 -10.81
N ALA A 13 7.38 -72.17 -11.44
CA ALA A 13 7.13 -71.10 -12.38
C ALA A 13 7.26 -69.73 -11.66
N PRO A 14 7.90 -68.71 -12.28
CA PRO A 14 8.05 -67.41 -11.65
C PRO A 14 6.68 -66.78 -11.41
N THR A 15 6.47 -66.29 -10.19
CA THR A 15 5.32 -65.47 -9.78
C THR A 15 5.19 -64.26 -10.72
N SER A 16 3.99 -64.03 -11.24
CA SER A 16 3.65 -62.88 -12.08
C SER A 16 4.15 -61.58 -11.45
N ILE A 17 4.95 -60.82 -12.18
CA ILE A 17 5.38 -59.47 -11.77
C ILE A 17 4.13 -58.59 -11.70
N ASP A 18 3.89 -57.99 -10.54
CA ASP A 18 2.81 -57.05 -10.29
C ASP A 18 3.21 -55.67 -10.85
N TRP A 19 2.56 -55.25 -11.95
CA TRP A 19 2.83 -53.99 -12.66
C TRP A 19 1.97 -52.81 -12.18
N THR A 20 1.15 -53.00 -11.14
CA THR A 20 0.35 -51.95 -10.47
C THR A 20 1.15 -50.78 -9.85
N PRO A 21 2.51 -50.78 -9.78
CA PRO A 21 3.26 -49.57 -9.44
C PRO A 21 3.48 -48.59 -10.60
N LEU A 22 3.42 -49.03 -11.86
CA LEU A 22 3.76 -48.17 -13.02
C LEU A 22 2.61 -47.25 -13.45
N ASP A 23 1.36 -47.66 -13.26
CA ASP A 23 0.17 -46.83 -13.52
C ASP A 23 0.02 -45.69 -12.48
N GLN A 24 0.50 -45.92 -11.25
CA GLN A 24 0.54 -44.92 -10.19
C GLN A 24 1.74 -43.96 -10.33
N LEU A 25 2.85 -44.41 -10.91
CA LEU A 25 4.06 -43.59 -11.10
C LEU A 25 3.77 -42.29 -11.86
N GLY A 26 2.97 -42.37 -12.94
CA GLY A 26 2.59 -41.20 -13.73
C GLY A 26 1.81 -40.16 -12.91
N LYS A 27 0.86 -40.61 -12.08
CA LYS A 27 0.07 -39.74 -11.20
C LYS A 27 0.93 -39.11 -10.11
N THR A 28 1.83 -39.88 -9.49
CA THR A 28 2.75 -39.37 -8.47
C THR A 28 3.71 -38.33 -9.04
N LEU A 29 4.18 -38.50 -10.27
CA LEU A 29 5.09 -37.56 -10.93
C LEU A 29 4.38 -36.26 -11.32
N GLU A 30 3.15 -36.36 -11.82
CA GLU A 30 2.28 -35.20 -12.11
C GLU A 30 1.93 -34.41 -10.83
N GLU A 31 1.61 -35.10 -9.73
CA GLU A 31 1.34 -34.46 -8.43
C GLU A 31 2.56 -33.76 -7.85
N ASN A 32 3.75 -34.35 -7.95
CA ASN A 32 4.99 -33.72 -7.50
C ASN A 32 5.35 -32.49 -8.33
N GLN A 33 5.16 -32.54 -9.65
CA GLN A 33 5.34 -31.35 -10.50
C GLN A 33 4.37 -30.23 -10.11
N LYS A 34 3.08 -30.53 -9.90
CA LYS A 34 2.09 -29.55 -9.44
C LYS A 34 2.48 -28.93 -8.09
N ARG A 35 2.97 -29.74 -7.14
CA ARG A 35 3.45 -29.23 -5.84
C ARG A 35 4.65 -28.30 -5.98
N MET A 36 5.61 -28.64 -6.84
CA MET A 36 6.78 -27.79 -7.10
C MET A 36 6.36 -26.47 -7.76
N THR A 37 5.48 -26.50 -8.75
CA THR A 37 4.95 -25.30 -9.40
C THR A 37 4.21 -24.39 -8.40
N LEU A 38 3.39 -24.95 -7.51
CA LEU A 38 2.70 -24.18 -6.48
C LEU A 38 3.66 -23.58 -5.45
N ALA A 39 4.71 -24.30 -5.07
CA ALA A 39 5.74 -23.79 -4.15
C ALA A 39 6.54 -22.63 -4.77
N ASP A 40 6.97 -22.77 -6.03
CA ASP A 40 7.68 -21.73 -6.78
C ASP A 40 6.80 -20.47 -6.95
N LEU A 41 5.52 -20.67 -7.28
CA LEU A 41 4.54 -19.58 -7.35
C LEU A 41 4.34 -18.88 -6.02
N GLY A 42 4.18 -19.63 -4.93
CA GLY A 42 4.06 -19.06 -3.59
C GLY A 42 5.28 -18.23 -3.21
N GLN A 43 6.47 -18.73 -3.51
CA GLN A 43 7.73 -18.02 -3.29
C GLN A 43 7.84 -16.76 -4.16
N GLY A 44 7.47 -16.86 -5.44
CA GLY A 44 7.49 -15.75 -6.41
C GLY A 44 6.49 -14.63 -6.13
N ILE A 45 5.31 -14.97 -5.60
CA ILE A 45 4.34 -13.97 -5.13
C ILE A 45 4.87 -13.31 -3.84
N ALA A 46 5.43 -14.10 -2.92
CA ALA A 46 5.88 -13.61 -1.62
C ALA A 46 7.11 -12.69 -1.70
N ASN A 47 8.02 -12.94 -2.64
CA ASN A 47 9.20 -12.09 -2.88
C ASN A 47 8.94 -10.99 -3.92
N GLY A 48 7.76 -10.99 -4.56
CA GLY A 48 7.36 -10.01 -5.57
C GLY A 48 7.97 -10.22 -6.96
N THR A 49 8.61 -11.35 -7.24
CA THR A 49 9.15 -11.64 -8.60
C THR A 49 8.07 -12.09 -9.58
N ILE A 50 6.88 -12.44 -9.11
CA ILE A 50 5.73 -12.83 -9.93
C ILE A 50 4.51 -12.07 -9.43
N ASP A 51 3.78 -11.41 -10.33
CA ASP A 51 2.49 -10.79 -9.99
C ASP A 51 1.33 -11.80 -10.00
N TYR A 52 0.18 -11.40 -9.47
CA TYR A 52 -0.98 -12.30 -9.39
C TYR A 52 -1.53 -12.75 -10.76
N ARG A 53 -1.37 -11.96 -11.84
CA ARG A 53 -1.79 -12.34 -13.20
C ARG A 53 -0.84 -13.36 -13.82
N GLN A 54 0.47 -13.14 -13.67
CA GLN A 54 1.51 -14.08 -14.09
C GLN A 54 1.37 -15.42 -13.33
N ALA A 55 1.08 -15.36 -12.03
CA ALA A 55 0.79 -16.53 -11.24
C ALA A 55 -0.48 -17.24 -11.71
N ALA A 56 -1.55 -16.49 -12.07
CA ALA A 56 -2.78 -17.06 -12.60
C ALA A 56 -2.54 -17.81 -13.93
N GLY A 57 -1.73 -17.23 -14.83
CA GLY A 57 -1.34 -17.87 -16.09
C GLY A 57 -0.55 -19.17 -15.88
N LYS A 58 0.40 -19.17 -14.93
CA LYS A 58 1.16 -20.37 -14.56
C LYS A 58 0.28 -21.44 -13.90
N ILE A 59 -0.67 -21.07 -13.04
CA ILE A 59 -1.64 -22.01 -12.47
C ILE A 59 -2.58 -22.57 -13.55
N ALA A 60 -2.99 -21.76 -14.52
CA ALA A 60 -3.87 -22.21 -15.61
C ALA A 60 -3.22 -23.37 -16.39
N GLY A 61 -1.91 -23.31 -16.61
CA GLY A 61 -1.13 -24.39 -17.23
C GLY A 61 -1.13 -25.72 -16.45
N THR A 62 -1.52 -25.71 -15.17
CA THR A 62 -1.65 -26.92 -14.34
C THR A 62 -3.07 -27.53 -14.35
N GLY A 63 -4.01 -26.89 -15.05
CA GLY A 63 -5.43 -27.28 -15.08
C GLY A 63 -6.24 -26.85 -13.84
N ASN A 64 -5.65 -26.08 -12.91
CA ASN A 64 -6.33 -25.61 -11.70
C ASN A 64 -7.07 -24.28 -11.93
N LEU A 65 -8.21 -24.36 -12.61
CA LEU A 65 -9.03 -23.19 -12.97
C LEU A 65 -9.50 -22.37 -11.76
N THR A 66 -9.81 -23.02 -10.63
CA THR A 66 -10.22 -22.34 -9.39
C THR A 66 -9.10 -21.47 -8.81
N GLY A 67 -7.86 -21.97 -8.85
CA GLY A 67 -6.68 -21.22 -8.44
C GLY A 67 -6.42 -20.02 -9.36
N THR A 68 -6.59 -20.21 -10.67
CA THR A 68 -6.46 -19.12 -11.66
C THR A 68 -7.47 -18.00 -11.40
N LEU A 69 -8.74 -18.33 -11.21
CA LEU A 69 -9.78 -17.32 -10.92
C LEU A 69 -9.51 -16.56 -9.62
N SER A 70 -9.11 -17.27 -8.55
CA SER A 70 -8.73 -16.65 -7.28
C SER A 70 -7.58 -15.65 -7.43
N LEU A 71 -6.56 -15.99 -8.21
CA LEU A 71 -5.41 -15.11 -8.46
C LEU A 71 -5.77 -13.91 -9.34
N LEU A 72 -6.64 -14.08 -10.34
CA LEU A 72 -7.15 -12.96 -11.15
C LEU A 72 -7.97 -11.98 -10.29
N GLN A 73 -8.82 -12.49 -9.39
CA GLN A 73 -9.57 -11.65 -8.43
C GLN A 73 -8.63 -10.88 -7.50
N LEU A 74 -7.55 -11.50 -7.03
CA LEU A 74 -6.53 -10.82 -6.23
C LEU A 74 -5.77 -9.75 -7.02
N ALA A 75 -5.49 -9.99 -8.30
CA ALA A 75 -4.90 -9.00 -9.19
C ALA A 75 -5.82 -7.78 -9.35
N GLU A 76 -7.10 -8.01 -9.65
CA GLU A 76 -8.10 -6.96 -9.81
C GLU A 76 -8.29 -6.15 -8.51
N ALA A 77 -8.33 -6.84 -7.35
CA ALA A 77 -8.42 -6.19 -6.05
C ALA A 77 -7.19 -5.31 -5.75
N LYS A 78 -5.98 -5.77 -6.11
CA LYS A 78 -4.74 -4.99 -5.98
C LYS A 78 -4.77 -3.74 -6.88
N ASP A 79 -5.19 -3.89 -8.12
CA ASP A 79 -5.30 -2.77 -9.08
C ASP A 79 -6.34 -1.75 -8.62
N LYS A 80 -7.48 -2.24 -8.12
CA LYS A 80 -8.52 -1.40 -7.52
C LYS A 80 -7.97 -0.63 -6.32
N LEU A 81 -7.26 -1.28 -5.42
CA LEU A 81 -6.65 -0.64 -4.25
C LEU A 81 -5.62 0.42 -4.68
N ALA A 82 -4.80 0.15 -5.70
CA ALA A 82 -3.84 1.12 -6.23
C ALA A 82 -4.55 2.37 -6.78
N ARG A 83 -5.63 2.20 -7.56
CA ARG A 83 -6.47 3.30 -8.06
C ARG A 83 -7.13 4.09 -6.92
N GLU A 84 -7.62 3.40 -5.89
CA GLU A 84 -8.20 4.03 -4.70
C GLU A 84 -7.16 4.86 -3.92
N GLN A 85 -5.93 4.35 -3.78
CA GLN A 85 -4.82 5.05 -3.12
C GLN A 85 -4.38 6.28 -3.92
N GLU A 86 -4.30 6.18 -5.23
CA GLU A 86 -3.97 7.31 -6.11
C GLU A 86 -5.07 8.39 -6.07
N ALA A 87 -6.33 7.98 -6.18
CA ALA A 87 -7.48 8.88 -6.04
C ALA A 87 -7.50 9.57 -4.66
N SER A 88 -7.17 8.82 -3.60
CA SER A 88 -7.05 9.36 -2.24
C SER A 88 -5.93 10.40 -2.13
N LYS A 89 -4.74 10.11 -2.68
CA LYS A 89 -3.61 11.05 -2.70
C LYS A 89 -3.99 12.33 -3.43
N ALA A 90 -4.54 12.21 -4.64
CA ALA A 90 -4.99 13.34 -5.43
C ALA A 90 -6.03 14.19 -4.67
N PHE A 91 -7.00 13.55 -4.02
CA PHE A 91 -8.00 14.22 -3.18
C PHE A 91 -7.34 14.98 -2.01
N THR A 92 -6.42 14.35 -1.29
CA THR A 92 -5.71 15.00 -0.17
C THR A 92 -4.81 16.16 -0.62
N THR A 93 -4.15 16.06 -1.77
CA THR A 93 -3.35 17.14 -2.36
C THR A 93 -4.23 18.31 -2.79
N SER A 94 -5.37 18.03 -3.43
CA SER A 94 -6.37 19.05 -3.78
C SER A 94 -6.88 19.76 -2.52
N LEU A 95 -7.12 19.01 -1.44
CA LEU A 95 -7.57 19.57 -0.18
C LEU A 95 -6.49 20.44 0.48
N ALA A 96 -5.24 20.00 0.50
CA ALA A 96 -4.13 20.78 1.03
C ALA A 96 -3.95 22.10 0.27
N SER A 97 -4.11 22.10 -1.05
CA SER A 97 -4.06 23.31 -1.88
C SER A 97 -5.23 24.28 -1.62
N LEU A 98 -6.39 23.76 -1.21
CA LEU A 98 -7.60 24.56 -0.96
C LEU A 98 -7.66 25.19 0.44
N TYR A 99 -6.98 24.58 1.43
CA TYR A 99 -7.10 24.96 2.85
C TYR A 99 -5.77 25.32 3.51
N GLY A 100 -4.63 25.05 2.87
CA GLY A 100 -3.30 25.41 3.37
C GLY A 100 -2.82 26.74 2.78
N GLY A 101 -2.64 27.75 3.63
CA GLY A 101 -1.94 28.99 3.27
C GLY A 101 -0.50 28.69 2.89
N ALA A 102 -0.07 29.16 1.71
CA ALA A 102 1.29 28.98 1.22
C ALA A 102 2.32 29.62 2.17
N PRO A 103 3.45 28.96 2.49
CA PRO A 103 4.62 29.70 2.95
C PRO A 103 5.14 30.57 1.80
N ALA A 104 5.51 31.81 2.11
CA ALA A 104 6.02 32.79 1.16
C ALA A 104 7.22 32.23 0.37
N ALA A 105 7.09 32.17 -0.96
CA ALA A 105 8.15 31.74 -1.85
C ALA A 105 9.15 32.87 -2.11
N ALA A 106 10.43 32.61 -1.87
CA ALA A 106 11.54 33.37 -2.45
C ALA A 106 11.54 33.20 -3.99
N PRO A 107 12.05 34.17 -4.76
CA PRO A 107 11.99 34.13 -6.22
C PRO A 107 12.88 33.01 -6.76
N GLN A 108 12.25 32.04 -7.43
CA GLN A 108 12.90 30.96 -8.17
C GLN A 108 12.95 31.29 -9.68
N PRO A 109 13.99 30.83 -10.39
CA PRO A 109 14.12 30.94 -11.84
C PRO A 109 13.14 30.00 -12.57
N SER A 110 12.96 30.26 -13.87
CA SER A 110 11.99 29.67 -14.82
C SER A 110 11.69 28.17 -14.66
N PRO A 111 10.44 27.73 -14.97
CA PRO A 111 9.94 26.41 -14.62
C PRO A 111 10.65 25.30 -15.41
N SER A 112 11.27 24.36 -14.69
CA SER A 112 11.58 23.04 -15.22
C SER A 112 10.28 22.25 -15.39
N VAL A 113 10.02 21.76 -16.59
CA VAL A 113 8.87 20.88 -16.88
C VAL A 113 9.05 19.60 -16.07
N ASN A 114 8.16 19.39 -15.09
CA ASN A 114 8.23 18.28 -14.15
C ASN A 114 7.94 16.99 -14.93
N SER A 115 8.99 16.27 -15.31
CA SER A 115 8.87 15.00 -16.03
C SER A 115 8.43 13.94 -15.01
N GLY A 116 7.18 13.47 -15.11
CA GLY A 116 6.67 12.38 -14.28
C GLY A 116 7.47 11.08 -14.45
N PRO A 117 7.12 10.01 -13.71
CA PRO A 117 7.75 8.70 -13.91
C PRO A 117 7.60 8.26 -15.38
N THR A 118 8.64 7.64 -15.94
CA THR A 118 8.65 7.14 -17.32
C THR A 118 8.45 5.63 -17.38
N VAL A 119 7.97 5.12 -18.52
CA VAL A 119 7.80 3.68 -18.76
C VAL A 119 9.18 3.00 -18.70
N PRO A 120 9.37 2.01 -17.80
CA PRO A 120 10.62 1.27 -17.71
C PRO A 120 10.85 0.41 -18.96
N ASN A 121 12.12 0.14 -19.26
CA ASN A 121 12.49 -0.79 -20.32
C ASN A 121 12.39 -2.23 -19.79
N ASP A 122 11.20 -2.81 -19.84
CA ASP A 122 10.93 -4.20 -19.45
C ASP A 122 10.04 -4.93 -20.46
N ASP A 123 9.90 -6.26 -20.28
CA ASP A 123 9.17 -7.14 -21.19
C ASP A 123 7.66 -6.84 -21.29
N ASN A 124 7.12 -6.01 -20.39
CA ASN A 124 5.70 -5.61 -20.40
C ASN A 124 5.47 -4.26 -21.10
N ALA A 125 6.53 -3.53 -21.45
CA ALA A 125 6.39 -2.26 -22.15
C ALA A 125 5.87 -2.48 -23.56
N MET A 126 4.81 -1.73 -23.94
CA MET A 126 4.37 -1.70 -25.33
C MET A 126 5.53 -1.26 -26.25
N PRO A 127 5.70 -1.88 -27.43
CA PRO A 127 6.69 -1.43 -28.39
C PRO A 127 6.52 0.06 -28.70
N GLY A 128 7.58 0.84 -28.46
CA GLY A 128 7.60 2.29 -28.69
C GLY A 128 7.18 3.15 -27.50
N THR A 129 6.78 2.59 -26.34
CA THR A 129 6.45 3.39 -25.14
C THR A 129 7.57 3.53 -24.13
N VAL A 130 8.65 2.74 -24.24
CA VAL A 130 9.81 2.82 -23.34
C VAL A 130 10.36 4.24 -23.27
N GLY A 131 10.48 4.77 -22.05
CA GLY A 131 10.94 6.13 -21.77
C GLY A 131 9.88 7.23 -21.89
N MET A 132 8.67 6.89 -22.35
CA MET A 132 7.56 7.84 -22.41
C MET A 132 7.09 8.16 -20.99
N ASN A 133 6.52 9.33 -20.75
CA ASN A 133 5.80 9.64 -19.53
C ASN A 133 4.74 8.57 -19.28
N LEU A 134 4.75 7.95 -18.09
CA LEU A 134 3.89 6.80 -17.77
C LEU A 134 2.41 7.12 -17.97
N LYS A 135 1.95 8.30 -17.56
CA LYS A 135 0.56 8.72 -17.76
C LYS A 135 0.25 8.86 -19.25
N LEU A 136 1.15 9.46 -20.03
CA LEU A 136 0.95 9.61 -21.47
C LEU A 136 0.88 8.24 -22.17
N ALA A 137 1.75 7.31 -21.79
CA ALA A 137 1.75 5.95 -22.31
C ALA A 137 0.44 5.22 -22.01
N ASP A 138 -0.03 5.27 -20.76
CA ASP A 138 -1.30 4.66 -20.34
C ASP A 138 -2.48 5.25 -21.13
N ARG A 139 -2.58 6.58 -21.22
CA ARG A 139 -3.67 7.25 -21.96
C ARG A 139 -3.64 6.96 -23.46
N THR A 140 -2.45 6.90 -24.03
CA THR A 140 -2.25 6.57 -25.45
C THR A 140 -2.66 5.13 -25.72
N GLN A 141 -2.34 4.20 -24.82
CA GLN A 141 -2.74 2.81 -24.91
C GLN A 141 -4.25 2.63 -24.79
N ASP A 142 -4.88 3.26 -23.79
CA ASP A 142 -6.35 3.25 -23.62
C ASP A 142 -7.05 3.72 -24.91
N PHE A 143 -6.57 4.84 -25.48
CA PHE A 143 -7.12 5.37 -26.73
C PHE A 143 -6.98 4.38 -27.89
N ILE A 144 -5.78 3.81 -28.09
CA ILE A 144 -5.52 2.88 -29.21
C ILE A 144 -6.37 1.61 -29.07
N GLN A 145 -6.53 1.10 -27.85
CA GLN A 145 -7.30 -0.11 -27.57
C GLN A 145 -8.78 0.06 -27.90
N ASP A 146 -9.35 1.22 -27.56
CA ASP A 146 -10.77 1.51 -27.79
C ASP A 146 -11.08 1.95 -29.23
N ASN A 147 -10.06 2.36 -29.99
CA ASN A 147 -10.21 2.93 -31.33
C ASN A 147 -9.51 2.05 -32.39
N PRO A 148 -10.17 0.95 -32.83
CA PRO A 148 -9.58 0.05 -33.82
C PRO A 148 -9.26 0.80 -35.12
N GLY A 149 -8.10 0.48 -35.70
CA GLY A 149 -7.55 1.19 -36.87
C GLY A 149 -6.55 2.29 -36.51
N THR A 150 -6.35 2.58 -35.22
CA THR A 150 -5.29 3.46 -34.73
C THR A 150 -4.07 2.68 -34.23
N SER A 151 -2.89 3.30 -34.23
CA SER A 151 -1.66 2.68 -33.71
C SER A 151 -0.63 3.73 -33.27
N LEU A 152 0.23 3.36 -32.32
CA LEU A 152 1.37 4.20 -31.93
C LEU A 152 2.41 4.18 -33.06
N SER A 153 2.59 5.32 -33.73
CA SER A 153 3.53 5.48 -34.84
C SER A 153 4.90 6.01 -34.39
N SER A 154 4.94 6.82 -33.33
CA SER A 154 6.18 7.28 -32.70
C SER A 154 5.95 7.62 -31.23
N GLY A 155 6.81 7.13 -30.35
CA GLY A 155 6.85 7.52 -28.93
C GLY A 155 8.06 8.38 -28.63
N VAL A 156 8.94 7.91 -27.74
CA VAL A 156 10.21 8.61 -27.42
C VAL A 156 11.14 8.62 -28.62
N ARG A 157 11.80 9.77 -28.84
CA ARG A 157 12.79 9.96 -29.89
C ARG A 157 14.09 10.49 -29.32
N THR A 158 15.23 9.93 -29.68
CA THR A 158 16.53 10.49 -29.24
C THR A 158 16.81 11.84 -29.93
N PRO A 159 17.66 12.70 -29.35
CA PRO A 159 18.08 13.94 -30.01
C PRO A 159 18.67 13.72 -31.42
N GLN A 160 19.37 12.61 -31.64
CA GLN A 160 19.92 12.24 -32.95
C GLN A 160 18.83 11.87 -33.95
N GLN A 161 17.81 11.11 -33.52
CA GLN A 161 16.66 10.80 -34.35
C GLN A 161 15.84 12.06 -34.67
N GLN A 162 15.69 12.98 -33.70
CA GLN A 162 15.04 14.27 -33.94
C GLN A 162 15.86 15.13 -34.92
N ALA A 163 17.19 15.13 -34.84
CA ALA A 163 18.06 15.83 -35.78
C ALA A 163 17.94 15.28 -37.20
N ALA A 164 17.88 13.96 -37.36
CA ALA A 164 17.66 13.33 -38.65
C ALA A 164 16.28 13.70 -39.23
N LEU A 165 15.23 13.69 -38.41
CA LEU A 165 13.89 14.09 -38.84
C LEU A 165 13.82 15.58 -39.22
N TYR A 166 14.44 16.44 -38.43
CA TYR A 166 14.48 17.89 -38.68
C TYR A 166 15.27 18.23 -39.94
N ALA A 167 16.36 17.51 -40.23
CA ALA A 167 17.08 17.65 -41.48
C ALA A 167 16.21 17.27 -42.70
N ASN A 168 15.33 16.27 -42.53
CA ASN A 168 14.41 15.82 -43.58
C ASN A 168 13.03 16.48 -43.54
N ARG A 169 12.84 17.57 -42.77
CA ARG A 169 11.53 18.19 -42.55
C ARG A 169 10.82 18.67 -43.83
N ALA A 170 11.57 18.97 -44.90
CA ALA A 170 11.01 19.38 -46.18
C ALA A 170 10.19 18.26 -46.87
N ASN A 171 10.44 17.00 -46.51
CA ASN A 171 9.71 15.84 -47.00
C ASN A 171 8.68 15.32 -45.99
N ASN A 172 8.54 15.97 -44.83
CA ASN A 172 7.56 15.60 -43.83
C ASN A 172 6.30 16.48 -44.01
N PRO A 173 5.11 15.88 -44.20
CA PRO A 173 3.87 16.66 -44.26
C PRO A 173 3.51 17.36 -42.94
N ASN A 174 4.08 16.89 -41.82
CA ASN A 174 3.82 17.43 -40.48
C ASN A 174 4.97 18.34 -40.00
N PRO A 175 4.69 19.32 -39.14
CA PRO A 175 5.72 20.19 -38.57
C PRO A 175 6.75 19.39 -37.77
N VAL A 176 8.03 19.75 -37.90
CA VAL A 176 9.12 19.10 -37.17
C VAL A 176 9.86 20.13 -36.32
N ALA A 177 9.89 19.92 -35.01
CA ALA A 177 10.63 20.78 -34.08
C ALA A 177 12.16 20.62 -34.23
N PRO A 178 12.97 21.68 -34.01
CA PRO A 178 14.42 21.54 -33.90
C PRO A 178 14.85 20.55 -32.80
N PRO A 179 16.01 19.89 -32.92
CA PRO A 179 16.56 19.05 -31.85
C PRO A 179 16.75 19.82 -30.55
N GLY A 180 16.49 19.17 -29.42
CA GLY A 180 16.49 19.76 -28.08
C GLY A 180 15.21 20.51 -27.72
N THR A 181 14.24 20.60 -28.63
CA THR A 181 12.95 21.28 -28.41
C THR A 181 11.73 20.38 -28.63
N SER A 182 11.94 19.13 -29.08
CA SER A 182 10.84 18.20 -29.30
C SER A 182 10.39 17.54 -28.01
N LEU A 183 9.08 17.47 -27.78
CA LEU A 183 8.52 16.76 -26.63
C LEU A 183 8.70 15.23 -26.73
N HIS A 184 8.91 14.70 -27.94
CA HIS A 184 9.32 13.29 -28.12
C HIS A 184 10.68 13.01 -27.50
N GLU A 185 11.59 13.99 -27.40
CA GLU A 185 12.89 13.84 -26.75
C GLU A 185 12.80 13.69 -25.24
N THR A 186 11.70 14.13 -24.65
CA THR A 186 11.44 14.06 -23.20
C THR A 186 10.37 13.03 -22.83
N GLY A 187 9.85 12.29 -23.83
CA GLY A 187 8.77 11.34 -23.64
C GLY A 187 7.42 11.98 -23.27
N ASN A 188 7.22 13.28 -23.53
CA ASN A 188 6.00 14.01 -23.23
C ASN A 188 5.08 14.20 -24.45
N ALA A 189 5.37 13.53 -25.57
CA ALA A 189 4.51 13.48 -26.75
C ALA A 189 4.52 12.08 -27.39
N ALA A 190 3.44 11.78 -28.13
CA ALA A 190 3.29 10.57 -28.91
C ALA A 190 2.61 10.89 -30.26
N ASP A 191 2.92 10.12 -31.30
CA ASP A 191 2.27 10.22 -32.60
C ASP A 191 1.37 9.00 -32.81
N ILE A 192 0.06 9.23 -32.96
CA ILE A 192 -0.93 8.17 -33.22
C ILE A 192 -1.34 8.20 -34.69
N ALA A 193 -1.07 7.12 -35.42
CA ALA A 193 -1.49 6.97 -36.81
C ALA A 193 -2.94 6.43 -36.91
N GLY A 194 -3.60 6.73 -38.04
CA GLY A 194 -4.90 6.14 -38.39
C GLY A 194 -6.12 6.84 -37.79
N MET A 195 -5.95 7.92 -37.02
CA MET A 195 -7.08 8.63 -36.39
C MET A 195 -8.02 9.30 -37.40
N THR A 196 -9.32 9.01 -37.32
CA THR A 196 -10.36 9.77 -38.02
C THR A 196 -10.62 11.13 -37.37
N PRO A 197 -11.28 12.09 -38.05
CA PRO A 197 -11.69 13.35 -37.43
C PRO A 197 -12.53 13.17 -36.16
N GLU A 198 -13.41 12.17 -36.14
CA GLU A 198 -14.28 11.84 -35.00
C GLU A 198 -13.45 11.29 -33.83
N GLN A 199 -12.46 10.45 -34.11
CA GLN A 199 -11.54 9.92 -33.10
C GLN A 199 -10.64 11.01 -32.50
N ARG A 200 -10.23 12.00 -33.30
CA ARG A 200 -9.50 13.17 -32.78
C ARG A 200 -10.35 14.01 -31.83
N ALA A 201 -11.65 14.14 -32.11
CA ALA A 201 -12.56 14.91 -31.27
C ALA A 201 -12.76 14.31 -29.86
N ILE A 202 -12.47 13.01 -29.68
CA ILE A 202 -12.60 12.33 -28.38
C ILE A 202 -11.28 12.20 -27.60
N LEU A 203 -10.14 12.64 -28.14
CA LEU A 203 -8.85 12.63 -27.43
C LEU A 203 -8.92 13.24 -26.01
N PRO A 204 -9.64 14.36 -25.76
CA PRO A 204 -9.77 14.93 -24.42
C PRO A 204 -10.43 13.98 -23.39
N GLN A 205 -11.28 13.04 -23.85
CA GLN A 205 -11.90 12.05 -22.97
C GLN A 205 -10.86 11.09 -22.37
N TYR A 206 -9.79 10.83 -23.12
CA TYR A 206 -8.63 10.03 -22.71
C TYR A 206 -7.56 10.86 -21.99
N GLY A 207 -7.78 12.15 -21.76
CA GLY A 207 -6.76 13.04 -21.17
C GLY A 207 -5.67 13.46 -22.15
N LEU A 208 -5.91 13.30 -23.45
CA LEU A 208 -4.99 13.65 -24.53
C LEU A 208 -5.44 14.94 -25.23
N ALA A 209 -4.49 15.71 -25.76
CA ALA A 209 -4.76 16.89 -26.56
C ALA A 209 -3.88 16.93 -27.80
N GLN A 210 -4.32 17.69 -28.81
CA GLN A 210 -3.54 18.02 -30.01
C GLN A 210 -3.26 19.52 -30.04
N PRO A 211 -2.20 19.97 -29.33
CA PRO A 211 -1.90 21.40 -29.25
C PRO A 211 -1.36 21.96 -30.57
N VAL A 212 -0.87 21.11 -31.47
CA VAL A 212 -0.28 21.52 -32.75
C VAL A 212 -1.31 21.37 -33.87
N ALA A 213 -1.91 22.50 -34.27
CA ALA A 213 -3.05 22.53 -35.20
C ALA A 213 -2.81 21.88 -36.57
N ASN A 214 -1.56 21.80 -37.03
CA ASN A 214 -1.17 21.21 -38.32
C ASN A 214 -0.40 19.89 -38.16
N ASP A 215 -0.54 19.22 -37.02
CA ASP A 215 0.11 17.94 -36.75
C ASP A 215 -0.93 16.90 -36.29
N PRO A 216 -1.74 16.35 -37.22
CA PRO A 216 -2.85 15.47 -36.88
C PRO A 216 -2.50 14.18 -36.12
N PRO A 217 -1.30 13.59 -36.18
CA PRO A 217 -0.97 12.44 -35.34
C PRO A 217 -0.44 12.82 -33.95
N HIS A 218 0.10 14.04 -33.78
CA HIS A 218 0.77 14.44 -32.55
C HIS A 218 -0.23 14.63 -31.40
N VAL A 219 0.04 13.97 -30.29
CA VAL A 219 -0.72 14.06 -29.04
C VAL A 219 0.20 14.31 -27.84
N GLU A 220 -0.32 15.07 -26.90
CA GLU A 220 0.29 15.36 -25.59
C GLU A 220 -0.74 15.11 -24.49
N LEU A 221 -0.30 15.09 -23.24
CA LEU A 221 -1.23 15.22 -22.12
C LEU A 221 -1.89 16.59 -22.18
N ALA A 222 -3.22 16.65 -22.04
CA ALA A 222 -3.92 17.93 -22.07
C ALA A 222 -3.48 18.82 -20.90
N GLN A 223 -3.00 20.04 -21.21
CA GLN A 223 -2.60 21.01 -20.19
C GLN A 223 -3.81 21.38 -19.32
N GLY A 224 -3.70 21.14 -18.00
CA GLY A 224 -4.78 21.31 -17.03
C GLY A 224 -5.41 20.00 -16.52
N GLN A 225 -4.99 18.83 -17.05
CA GLN A 225 -5.43 17.51 -16.58
C GLN A 225 -4.40 16.75 -15.74
N ASP A 226 -3.42 17.44 -15.14
CA ASP A 226 -2.50 16.81 -14.17
C ASP A 226 -3.17 16.40 -12.83
N GLY A 227 -4.49 16.60 -12.71
CA GLY A 227 -5.32 16.12 -11.60
C GLY A 227 -6.67 15.52 -12.01
N GLY A 228 -6.86 15.08 -13.26
CA GLY A 228 -8.17 14.65 -13.77
C GLY A 228 -8.21 13.20 -14.28
N GLN A 229 -9.05 12.38 -13.67
CA GLN A 229 -9.61 11.16 -14.27
C GLN A 229 -10.32 11.45 -15.61
N PRO A 230 -10.70 10.41 -16.39
CA PRO A 230 -11.43 10.57 -17.66
C PRO A 230 -12.59 11.53 -17.49
N SER A 231 -12.76 12.42 -18.47
CA SER A 231 -13.86 13.36 -18.50
C SER A 231 -15.18 12.60 -18.28
N ALA A 232 -15.84 12.88 -17.16
CA ALA A 232 -17.26 12.62 -17.04
C ALA A 232 -17.98 13.28 -18.23
N PRO A 233 -19.08 12.70 -18.73
CA PRO A 233 -19.86 13.30 -19.80
C PRO A 233 -20.19 14.75 -19.44
N ALA A 234 -20.14 15.59 -20.48
CA ALA A 234 -20.42 17.02 -20.53
C ALA A 234 -21.03 17.60 -19.25
N THR A 235 -20.39 18.68 -18.78
CA THR A 235 -20.98 19.75 -17.96
C THR A 235 -22.50 19.66 -17.92
N THR A 236 -23.03 19.43 -16.72
CA THR A 236 -24.44 19.48 -16.42
C THR A 236 -25.07 20.69 -17.12
N ALA A 237 -25.73 20.44 -18.26
CA ALA A 237 -26.44 21.47 -18.98
C ALA A 237 -27.45 22.09 -18.01
N GLY A 238 -27.25 23.38 -17.70
CA GLY A 238 -28.19 24.18 -16.92
C GLY A 238 -27.75 24.70 -15.55
N VAL A 239 -26.51 24.51 -15.10
CA VAL A 239 -25.96 25.32 -13.98
C VAL A 239 -24.93 26.29 -14.56
N PRO A 240 -25.11 27.62 -14.44
CA PRO A 240 -24.08 28.56 -14.86
C PRO A 240 -22.82 28.30 -14.03
N SER A 241 -21.75 27.82 -14.67
CA SER A 241 -20.45 27.53 -14.05
C SER A 241 -19.83 28.74 -13.35
N SER A 242 -20.28 29.95 -13.71
CA SER A 242 -19.92 31.23 -13.10
C SER A 242 -20.50 31.47 -11.70
N ALA A 243 -21.44 30.64 -11.23
CA ALA A 243 -22.09 30.80 -9.92
C ALA A 243 -21.49 29.92 -8.81
N LEU A 244 -20.75 28.86 -9.18
CA LEU A 244 -20.13 27.94 -8.22
C LEU A 244 -18.73 28.45 -7.85
N SER A 245 -18.37 28.34 -6.56
CA SER A 245 -16.97 28.60 -6.18
C SER A 245 -16.06 27.55 -6.85
N PRO A 246 -14.80 27.89 -7.19
CA PRO A 246 -13.84 26.92 -7.72
C PRO A 246 -13.71 25.68 -6.82
N ARG A 247 -13.91 25.87 -5.51
CA ARG A 247 -13.91 24.81 -4.51
C ARG A 247 -15.13 23.90 -4.59
N ALA A 248 -16.33 24.44 -4.78
CA ALA A 248 -17.53 23.63 -5.02
C ALA A 248 -17.38 22.77 -6.28
N VAL A 249 -16.78 23.31 -7.35
CA VAL A 249 -16.51 22.56 -8.59
C VAL A 249 -15.55 21.40 -8.35
N GLN A 250 -14.46 21.62 -7.61
CA GLN A 250 -13.50 20.57 -7.26
C GLN A 250 -14.13 19.47 -6.40
N LEU A 251 -14.97 19.82 -5.43
CA LEU A 251 -15.67 18.86 -4.56
C LEU A 251 -16.68 18.01 -5.33
N ILE A 252 -17.41 18.61 -6.29
CA ILE A 252 -18.28 17.87 -7.21
C ILE A 252 -17.46 16.87 -8.05
N GLY A 253 -16.29 17.29 -8.55
CA GLY A 253 -15.38 16.41 -9.28
C GLY A 253 -14.88 15.23 -8.45
N ALA A 254 -14.54 15.47 -7.17
CA ALA A 254 -14.13 14.42 -6.25
C ALA A 254 -15.26 13.39 -5.99
N MET A 255 -16.50 13.86 -5.81
CA MET A 255 -17.65 12.97 -5.61
C MET A 255 -17.94 12.10 -6.85
N ALA A 256 -17.76 12.67 -8.04
CA ALA A 256 -17.97 11.97 -9.31
C ALA A 256 -16.89 10.92 -9.62
N ASN A 257 -15.77 10.91 -8.88
CA ASN A 257 -14.67 9.99 -9.12
C ASN A 257 -15.05 8.54 -8.72
N PRO A 258 -15.18 7.57 -9.66
CA PRO A 258 -15.50 6.18 -9.33
C PRO A 258 -14.48 5.46 -8.44
N ASN A 259 -13.21 5.86 -8.48
CA ASN A 259 -12.12 5.26 -7.71
C ASN A 259 -11.94 5.91 -6.33
N LEU A 260 -12.66 7.00 -6.01
CA LEU A 260 -12.56 7.60 -4.68
C LEU A 260 -13.30 6.72 -3.66
N PRO A 261 -12.65 6.33 -2.53
CA PRO A 261 -13.30 5.55 -1.48
C PRO A 261 -14.59 6.21 -0.96
N ALA A 262 -15.59 5.40 -0.62
CA ALA A 262 -16.89 5.90 -0.16
C ALA A 262 -16.78 6.90 1.01
N ALA A 263 -15.90 6.62 1.98
CA ALA A 263 -15.67 7.52 3.11
C ALA A 263 -15.14 8.91 2.69
N GLN A 264 -14.32 8.98 1.64
CA GLN A 264 -13.81 10.25 1.11
C GLN A 264 -14.84 10.97 0.25
N LYS A 265 -15.72 10.24 -0.46
CA LYS A 265 -16.89 10.82 -1.12
C LYS A 265 -17.85 11.45 -0.13
N ASP A 266 -18.06 10.83 1.03
CA ASP A 266 -18.89 11.39 2.10
C ASP A 266 -18.29 12.69 2.66
N ILE A 267 -16.97 12.74 2.85
CA ILE A 267 -16.25 13.97 3.24
C ILE A 267 -16.45 15.04 2.15
N ALA A 268 -16.22 14.71 0.87
CA ALA A 268 -16.40 15.66 -0.23
C ALA A 268 -17.85 16.20 -0.29
N LYS A 269 -18.84 15.34 -0.03
CA LYS A 269 -20.26 15.69 0.05
C LYS A 269 -20.57 16.67 1.17
N GLN A 270 -20.06 16.44 2.38
CA GLN A 270 -20.23 17.34 3.52
C GLN A 270 -19.60 18.71 3.25
N MET A 271 -18.41 18.72 2.65
CA MET A 271 -17.70 19.95 2.31
C MET A 271 -18.43 20.73 1.20
N LEU A 272 -19.01 20.03 0.22
CA LEU A 272 -19.81 20.65 -0.84
C LEU A 272 -21.06 21.31 -0.26
N ALA A 273 -21.75 20.64 0.67
CA ALA A 273 -22.91 21.22 1.36
C ALA A 273 -22.51 22.53 2.08
N SER A 274 -21.42 22.51 2.85
CA SER A 274 -20.90 23.70 3.54
C SER A 274 -20.55 24.84 2.59
N GLU A 275 -19.92 24.52 1.46
CA GLU A 275 -19.51 25.51 0.45
C GLU A 275 -20.73 26.13 -0.25
N LEU A 276 -21.76 25.33 -0.54
CA LEU A 276 -23.01 25.81 -1.09
C LEU A 276 -23.76 26.68 -0.08
N ASP A 277 -23.75 26.34 1.20
CA ASP A 277 -24.37 27.14 2.26
C ASP A 277 -23.71 28.52 2.39
N GLN A 278 -22.37 28.57 2.34
CA GLN A 278 -21.59 29.81 2.37
C GLN A 278 -21.74 30.66 1.11
N SER A 279 -22.28 30.09 0.02
CA SER A 279 -22.50 30.83 -1.22
C SER A 279 -23.70 31.78 -1.13
N LYS A 280 -23.64 32.87 -1.91
CA LYS A 280 -24.76 33.81 -2.10
C LYS A 280 -25.85 33.27 -3.07
N MET A 281 -25.84 31.97 -3.39
CA MET A 281 -26.81 31.38 -4.32
C MET A 281 -28.20 31.28 -3.68
N PRO A 282 -29.29 31.33 -4.45
CA PRO A 282 -30.62 31.01 -3.95
C PRO A 282 -30.74 29.55 -3.49
N ASP A 283 -31.51 29.28 -2.43
CA ASP A 283 -31.61 27.94 -1.82
C ASP A 283 -32.08 26.85 -2.80
N ALA A 284 -33.00 27.18 -3.70
CA ALA A 284 -33.45 26.24 -4.73
C ALA A 284 -32.30 25.79 -5.65
N VAL A 285 -31.35 26.69 -5.94
CA VAL A 285 -30.17 26.40 -6.77
C VAL A 285 -29.18 25.55 -5.97
N LYS A 286 -28.96 25.85 -4.69
CA LYS A 286 -28.11 25.02 -3.80
C LYS A 286 -28.62 23.58 -3.74
N GLN A 287 -29.92 23.41 -3.51
CA GLN A 287 -30.57 22.10 -3.44
C GLN A 287 -30.48 21.34 -4.76
N TYR A 288 -30.67 22.01 -5.89
CA TYR A 288 -30.53 21.38 -7.20
C TYR A 288 -29.09 20.94 -7.48
N VAL A 289 -28.09 21.79 -7.21
CA VAL A 289 -26.67 21.44 -7.40
C VAL A 289 -26.29 20.26 -6.50
N PHE A 290 -26.73 20.26 -5.24
CA PHE A 290 -26.49 19.17 -4.30
C PHE A 290 -27.21 17.88 -4.66
N ALA A 291 -28.42 17.95 -5.22
CA ALA A 291 -29.15 16.79 -5.70
C ALA A 291 -28.45 16.21 -6.94
N LYS A 292 -28.07 17.05 -7.90
CA LYS A 292 -27.45 16.64 -9.15
C LYS A 292 -26.02 16.11 -8.97
N SER A 293 -25.30 16.53 -7.92
CA SER A 293 -23.99 15.94 -7.58
C SER A 293 -24.09 14.54 -6.98
N GLN A 294 -25.25 14.17 -6.43
CA GLN A 294 -25.52 12.82 -5.92
C GLN A 294 -26.11 11.92 -6.99
N ASP A 295 -26.98 12.47 -7.84
CA ASP A 295 -27.61 11.77 -8.94
C ASP A 295 -27.48 12.59 -10.24
N PRO A 296 -26.50 12.23 -11.09
CA PRO A 296 -26.30 12.89 -12.38
C PRO A 296 -27.48 12.77 -13.34
N SER A 297 -28.40 11.82 -13.11
CA SER A 297 -29.59 11.61 -13.95
C SER A 297 -30.68 12.66 -13.73
N ILE A 298 -30.56 13.47 -12.67
CA ILE A 298 -31.47 14.59 -12.41
C ILE A 298 -31.40 15.58 -13.59
N GLY A 299 -32.57 15.82 -14.18
CA GLY A 299 -32.76 16.64 -15.39
C GLY A 299 -32.41 18.12 -15.21
N SER A 300 -33.00 18.98 -16.04
CA SER A 300 -32.74 20.42 -15.96
C SER A 300 -33.25 21.00 -14.63
N PHE A 301 -32.71 22.16 -14.21
CA PHE A 301 -33.19 22.86 -13.02
C PHE A 301 -34.71 23.10 -13.08
N THR A 302 -35.20 23.51 -14.25
CA THR A 302 -36.62 23.78 -14.48
C THR A 302 -37.48 22.52 -14.32
N ASP A 303 -37.02 21.36 -14.80
CA ASP A 303 -37.75 20.11 -14.68
C ASP A 303 -37.72 19.57 -13.25
N TRP A 304 -36.58 19.71 -12.57
CA TRP A 304 -36.43 19.37 -11.16
C TRP A 304 -37.34 20.25 -10.27
N THR A 305 -37.37 21.57 -10.49
CA THR A 305 -38.25 22.49 -9.76
C THR A 305 -39.73 22.20 -10.07
N ARG A 306 -40.08 21.93 -11.33
CA ARG A 306 -41.45 21.58 -11.73
C ARG A 306 -41.90 20.26 -11.10
N GLY A 307 -41.02 19.25 -11.08
CA GLY A 307 -41.25 17.96 -10.43
C GLY A 307 -41.46 18.09 -8.92
N ASN A 308 -40.61 18.86 -8.23
CA ASN A 308 -40.75 19.10 -6.79
C ASN A 308 -42.04 19.88 -6.45
N LYS A 309 -42.41 20.86 -7.27
CA LYS A 309 -43.65 21.63 -7.12
C LYS A 309 -44.91 20.79 -7.42
N ALA A 310 -44.85 19.89 -8.40
CA ALA A 310 -45.93 18.96 -8.72
C ALA A 310 -46.10 17.85 -7.66
N ALA A 311 -45.01 17.46 -6.99
CA ALA A 311 -45.02 16.47 -5.92
C ALA A 311 -45.51 17.01 -4.55
N GLY A 312 -45.96 18.26 -4.46
CA GLY A 312 -46.46 18.88 -3.22
C GLY A 312 -45.40 19.07 -2.13
N LYS A 313 -44.12 18.83 -2.41
CA LYS A 313 -42.99 19.03 -1.49
C LYS A 313 -42.52 20.48 -1.56
N THR A 314 -43.30 21.37 -0.94
CA THR A 314 -42.73 22.60 -0.39
C THR A 314 -42.04 22.19 0.91
N GLU A 315 -40.74 22.43 1.02
CA GLU A 315 -39.81 21.88 2.02
C GLU A 315 -39.24 20.49 1.67
N VAL A 316 -38.18 20.49 0.86
CA VAL A 316 -37.02 19.71 1.26
C VAL A 316 -36.55 20.37 2.55
N ASN A 317 -37.01 19.82 3.68
CA ASN A 317 -36.39 20.07 4.97
C ASN A 317 -34.92 19.60 4.80
N ILE A 318 -34.03 20.53 4.45
CA ILE A 318 -32.62 20.40 4.79
C ILE A 318 -32.69 20.28 6.29
N ASP A 319 -32.63 19.06 6.83
CA ASP A 319 -32.74 18.84 8.26
C ASP A 319 -31.73 19.77 8.94
N GLN A 320 -32.28 20.86 9.48
CA GLN A 320 -31.60 21.96 10.16
C GLN A 320 -31.15 21.51 11.54
N LYS A 321 -30.71 20.26 11.69
CA LYS A 321 -29.58 19.99 12.57
C LYS A 321 -28.34 20.35 11.79
N ALA A 322 -28.05 21.65 11.84
CA ALA A 322 -26.68 22.12 11.84
C ALA A 322 -25.85 21.16 12.69
N GLU A 323 -25.13 20.25 12.04
CA GLU A 323 -23.86 19.83 12.57
C GLU A 323 -23.08 21.14 12.66
N THR A 324 -23.01 21.68 13.87
CA THR A 324 -22.18 22.82 14.23
C THR A 324 -20.81 22.62 13.60
N GLY A 325 -20.03 23.68 13.34
CA GLY A 325 -18.66 23.50 12.81
C GLY A 325 -17.86 22.44 13.58
N GLU A 326 -18.17 22.25 14.87
CA GLU A 326 -17.73 21.16 15.72
C GLU A 326 -18.14 19.75 15.24
N ALA A 327 -19.40 19.49 14.90
CA ALA A 327 -19.84 18.16 14.45
C ALA A 327 -19.29 17.79 13.06
N MET A 328 -19.08 18.76 12.16
CA MET A 328 -18.38 18.54 10.90
C MET A 328 -16.88 18.21 11.11
N GLU A 329 -16.20 18.96 11.98
CA GLU A 329 -14.80 18.66 12.32
C GLU A 329 -14.68 17.35 13.11
N ALA A 330 -15.65 17.03 13.96
CA ALA A 330 -15.74 15.75 14.66
C ALA A 330 -15.89 14.59 13.66
N GLY A 331 -16.80 14.70 12.69
CA GLY A 331 -16.99 13.71 11.64
C GLY A 331 -15.76 13.51 10.76
N LYS A 332 -15.04 14.58 10.38
CA LYS A 332 -13.74 14.48 9.68
C LYS A 332 -12.69 13.79 10.53
N ALA A 333 -12.58 14.18 11.80
CA ALA A 333 -11.61 13.60 12.72
C ALA A 333 -11.90 12.10 12.94
N ALA A 334 -13.18 11.72 13.05
CA ALA A 334 -13.59 10.33 13.17
C ALA A 334 -13.37 9.53 11.88
N GLY A 335 -13.63 10.12 10.72
CA GLY A 335 -13.30 9.53 9.41
C GLY A 335 -11.80 9.25 9.27
N LYS A 336 -10.95 10.20 9.70
CA LYS A 336 -9.50 10.04 9.72
C LYS A 336 -9.06 8.94 10.69
N ARG A 337 -9.53 8.95 11.94
CA ARG A 337 -9.22 7.91 12.94
C ARG A 337 -9.68 6.52 12.48
N ARG A 338 -10.82 6.44 11.79
CA ARG A 338 -11.31 5.21 11.19
C ARG A 338 -10.39 4.70 10.08
N ALA A 339 -9.92 5.59 9.19
CA ALA A 339 -8.97 5.20 8.14
C ALA A 339 -7.66 4.70 8.75
N GLU A 340 -7.11 5.43 9.72
CA GLU A 340 -5.90 5.04 10.46
C GLU A 340 -6.05 3.68 11.16
N MET A 341 -7.23 3.39 11.73
CA MET A 341 -7.52 2.08 12.32
C MET A 341 -7.43 0.93 11.29
N PHE A 342 -7.98 1.11 10.09
CA PHE A 342 -7.91 0.08 9.05
C PHE A 342 -6.51 -0.06 8.46
N ASP A 343 -5.77 1.04 8.31
CA ASP A 343 -4.37 1.01 7.90
C ASP A 343 -3.51 0.27 8.94
N ALA A 344 -3.72 0.55 10.23
CA ALA A 344 -3.07 -0.16 11.33
C ALA A 344 -3.36 -1.67 11.26
N ALA A 345 -4.63 -2.06 11.13
CA ALA A 345 -5.03 -3.47 11.00
C ALA A 345 -4.45 -4.15 9.75
N GLY A 346 -4.39 -3.46 8.61
CA GLY A 346 -3.76 -3.97 7.38
C GLY A 346 -2.25 -4.18 7.54
N SER A 347 -1.58 -3.25 8.23
CA SER A 347 -0.14 -3.36 8.53
C SER A 347 0.17 -4.40 9.62
N ALA A 348 -0.79 -4.70 10.50
CA ALA A 348 -0.61 -5.61 11.62
C ALA A 348 -0.32 -7.05 11.18
N THR A 349 -0.90 -7.53 10.09
CA THR A 349 -0.59 -8.87 9.55
C THR A 349 0.88 -9.01 9.15
N LYS A 350 1.43 -7.99 8.49
CA LYS A 350 2.86 -7.93 8.15
C LYS A 350 3.71 -7.85 9.42
N THR A 351 3.28 -7.05 10.38
CA THR A 351 3.95 -6.92 11.69
C THR A 351 4.00 -8.26 12.43
N LEU A 352 2.91 -9.01 12.52
CA LEU A 352 2.88 -10.33 13.15
C LEU A 352 3.82 -11.34 12.48
N THR A 353 3.90 -11.31 11.15
CA THR A 353 4.84 -12.14 10.39
C THR A 353 6.28 -11.78 10.72
N ASN A 354 6.60 -10.48 10.77
CA ASN A 354 7.94 -10.01 11.11
C ASN A 354 8.31 -10.38 12.56
N LEU A 355 7.40 -10.19 13.51
CA LEU A 355 7.61 -10.56 14.93
C LEU A 355 7.87 -12.06 15.10
N SER A 356 7.16 -12.92 14.35
CA SER A 356 7.41 -14.37 14.37
C SER A 356 8.80 -14.74 13.82
N ARG A 357 9.25 -14.06 12.77
CA ARG A 357 10.61 -14.23 12.23
C ARG A 357 11.67 -13.75 13.22
N MET A 358 11.45 -12.61 13.86
CA MET A 358 12.32 -12.05 14.90
C MET A 358 12.47 -13.01 16.08
N GLU A 359 11.37 -13.58 16.57
CA GLU A 359 11.39 -14.55 17.66
C GLU A 359 12.17 -15.82 17.29
N THR A 360 11.97 -16.32 16.06
CA THR A 360 12.68 -17.50 15.55
C THR A 360 14.18 -17.27 15.50
N LEU A 361 14.60 -16.14 14.94
CA LEU A 361 16.01 -15.77 14.83
C LEU A 361 16.65 -15.53 16.20
N LEU A 362 15.95 -14.85 17.10
CA LEU A 362 16.41 -14.64 18.48
C LEU A 362 16.65 -15.97 19.18
N ASN A 363 15.71 -16.91 19.07
CA ASN A 363 15.85 -18.25 19.66
C ASN A 363 17.02 -19.04 19.03
N GLN A 364 17.24 -18.91 17.72
CA GLN A 364 18.36 -19.58 17.02
C GLN A 364 19.72 -19.02 17.43
N VAL A 365 19.83 -17.70 17.63
CA VAL A 365 21.05 -17.05 18.14
C VAL A 365 21.30 -17.45 19.60
N GLN A 366 20.27 -17.40 20.46
CA GLN A 366 20.38 -17.81 21.87
C GLN A 366 20.81 -19.28 22.02
N GLN A 367 20.34 -20.17 21.14
CA GLN A 367 20.70 -21.59 21.14
C GLN A 367 22.08 -21.87 20.52
N GLY A 368 22.82 -20.86 20.07
CA GLY A 368 24.11 -21.02 19.40
C GLY A 368 24.03 -21.71 18.02
N LYS A 369 22.81 -21.89 17.48
CA LYS A 369 22.58 -22.52 16.17
C LYS A 369 22.96 -21.60 15.02
N ILE A 370 22.91 -20.29 15.25
CA ILE A 370 23.37 -19.26 14.32
C ILE A 370 24.44 -18.43 15.01
N GLN A 371 25.63 -18.42 14.42
CA GLN A 371 26.71 -17.50 14.79
C GLN A 371 26.36 -16.10 14.26
N PRO A 372 26.21 -15.06 15.10
CA PRO A 372 25.82 -13.71 14.68
C PRO A 372 26.68 -13.14 13.54
N VAL A 373 27.95 -13.51 13.51
CA VAL A 373 28.98 -13.05 12.54
C VAL A 373 28.68 -13.48 11.10
N ARG A 374 27.79 -14.45 10.85
CA ARG A 374 27.50 -14.98 9.50
C ARG A 374 26.53 -14.13 8.67
N MET A 375 25.88 -13.12 9.25
CA MET A 375 24.97 -12.22 8.54
C MET A 375 25.31 -10.76 8.89
N ASN A 376 25.29 -9.86 7.91
CA ASN A 376 25.52 -8.42 8.15
C ASN A 376 24.24 -7.73 8.65
N ILE A 377 24.40 -6.60 9.33
CA ILE A 377 23.30 -5.86 9.97
C ILE A 377 22.21 -5.48 8.96
N SER A 378 22.57 -5.18 7.70
CA SER A 378 21.63 -5.00 6.59
C SER A 378 20.73 -6.21 6.33
N ALA A 379 21.28 -7.43 6.32
CA ALA A 379 20.49 -8.64 6.10
C ALA A 379 19.49 -8.85 7.23
N TRP A 380 19.90 -8.56 8.47
CA TRP A 380 19.00 -8.57 9.64
C TRP A 380 17.89 -7.51 9.50
N ALA A 381 18.25 -6.25 9.23
CA ALA A 381 17.28 -5.16 9.05
C ALA A 381 16.26 -5.48 7.94
N LYS A 382 16.74 -5.96 6.79
CA LYS A 382 15.88 -6.37 5.66
C LYS A 382 14.98 -7.55 6.01
N SER A 383 15.47 -8.52 6.79
CA SER A 383 14.66 -9.65 7.28
C SER A 383 13.50 -9.21 8.18
N PHE A 384 13.65 -8.06 8.84
CA PHE A 384 12.63 -7.41 9.68
C PHE A 384 11.76 -6.41 8.92
N GLY A 385 11.98 -6.25 7.61
CA GLY A 385 11.29 -5.27 6.78
C GLY A 385 11.68 -3.83 7.09
N LEU A 386 12.84 -3.62 7.70
CA LEU A 386 13.46 -2.32 7.94
C LEU A 386 14.42 -2.01 6.79
N ASN A 387 14.60 -0.73 6.49
CA ASN A 387 15.63 -0.29 5.56
C ASN A 387 16.96 -0.07 6.29
N ASP A 388 18.04 0.10 5.52
CA ASP A 388 19.37 0.35 6.07
C ASP A 388 19.43 1.70 6.83
N ASP A 389 18.47 2.61 6.61
CA ASP A 389 18.39 3.89 7.32
C ASP A 389 18.00 3.72 8.79
N VAL A 390 17.16 2.73 9.12
CA VAL A 390 16.83 2.40 10.52
C VAL A 390 18.07 1.85 11.25
N ALA A 391 18.91 1.06 10.59
CA ALA A 391 20.16 0.60 11.19
C ALA A 391 21.11 1.78 11.46
N ARG A 392 21.23 2.72 10.51
CA ARG A 392 22.03 3.93 10.68
C ARG A 392 21.50 4.85 11.78
N SER A 393 20.18 4.99 11.91
CA SER A 393 19.57 5.89 12.91
C SER A 393 19.82 5.45 14.34
N ILE A 394 20.05 4.15 14.57
CA ILE A 394 20.44 3.59 15.87
C ILE A 394 21.95 3.36 16.00
N GLY A 395 22.75 3.99 15.13
CA GLY A 395 24.21 3.98 15.21
C GLY A 395 24.87 2.68 14.77
N LEU A 396 24.15 1.80 14.07
CA LEU A 396 24.71 0.57 13.50
C LEU A 396 25.19 0.80 12.07
N ASP A 397 26.34 0.21 11.73
CA ASP A 397 26.81 0.14 10.34
C ASP A 397 26.07 -0.98 9.60
N PRO A 398 25.24 -0.68 8.57
CA PRO A 398 24.50 -1.70 7.84
C PRO A 398 25.42 -2.75 7.18
N ALA A 399 26.61 -2.33 6.71
CA ALA A 399 27.61 -3.23 6.13
C ALA A 399 28.40 -4.02 7.19
N GLY A 400 28.29 -3.63 8.45
CA GLY A 400 28.98 -4.24 9.58
C GLY A 400 28.55 -5.68 9.84
N ALA A 401 29.46 -6.46 10.44
CA ALA A 401 29.17 -7.81 10.89
C ALA A 401 28.03 -7.81 11.92
N GLY A 402 27.07 -8.72 11.77
CA GLY A 402 26.01 -8.90 12.75
C GLY A 402 26.59 -9.32 14.10
N SER A 403 26.10 -8.66 15.16
CA SER A 403 26.37 -9.04 16.55
C SER A 403 25.05 -9.27 17.27
N ALA A 404 25.10 -9.98 18.40
CA ALA A 404 23.92 -10.14 19.26
C ALA A 404 23.39 -8.77 19.70
N GLN A 405 24.27 -7.80 19.94
CA GLN A 405 23.95 -6.42 20.31
C GLN A 405 23.34 -5.64 19.14
N ALA A 406 23.81 -5.82 17.90
CA ALA A 406 23.19 -5.17 16.74
C ALA A 406 21.79 -5.71 16.46
N LEU A 407 21.61 -7.02 16.57
CA LEU A 407 20.31 -7.67 16.52
C LEU A 407 19.37 -7.12 17.61
N GLN A 408 19.89 -7.01 18.84
CA GLN A 408 19.19 -6.46 19.99
C GLN A 408 18.64 -5.05 19.72
N SER A 409 19.49 -4.14 19.24
CA SER A 409 19.10 -2.77 18.95
C SER A 409 18.09 -2.68 17.80
N LEU A 410 18.22 -3.51 16.76
CA LEU A 410 17.25 -3.59 15.67
C LEU A 410 15.88 -4.08 16.16
N ILE A 411 15.85 -5.06 17.07
CA ILE A 411 14.60 -5.53 17.69
C ILE A 411 13.97 -4.39 18.48
N ASN A 412 14.75 -3.73 19.33
CA ASN A 412 14.26 -2.61 20.14
C ASN A 412 13.64 -1.51 19.26
N GLU A 413 14.33 -1.09 18.21
CA GLU A 413 13.84 -0.06 17.30
C GLU A 413 12.59 -0.50 16.52
N SER A 414 12.57 -1.74 16.03
CA SER A 414 11.42 -2.25 15.26
C SER A 414 10.15 -2.39 16.09
N VAL A 415 10.30 -2.61 17.40
CA VAL A 415 9.20 -2.77 18.34
C VAL A 415 8.78 -1.41 18.88
N VAL A 416 9.72 -0.56 19.29
CA VAL A 416 9.45 0.78 19.85
C VAL A 416 8.99 1.77 18.77
N GLY A 417 9.59 1.73 17.58
CA GLY A 417 9.19 2.56 16.44
C GLY A 417 7.77 2.29 15.95
N LYS A 418 7.22 1.09 16.23
CA LYS A 418 5.82 0.74 15.96
C LYS A 418 4.83 1.23 17.02
N ILE A 419 5.32 1.73 18.16
CA ILE A 419 4.51 2.34 19.22
C ILE A 419 4.31 3.86 18.94
N GLY A 420 4.99 4.43 17.95
CA GLY A 420 5.05 5.89 17.70
C GLY A 420 4.33 6.44 16.46
N LYS A 421 4.09 7.77 16.49
CA LYS A 421 3.52 8.75 15.52
C LYS A 421 2.21 8.43 14.76
N GLY A 422 1.74 7.20 14.78
CA GLY A 422 0.34 6.80 14.56
C GLY A 422 -0.16 5.82 15.63
N GLY A 423 0.57 5.74 16.75
CA GLY A 423 0.48 4.71 17.77
C GLY A 423 -0.90 4.57 18.42
N PHE A 424 -1.18 3.35 18.86
CA PHE A 424 -2.39 2.97 19.58
C PHE A 424 -2.74 4.04 20.63
N PRO A 425 -3.99 4.54 20.71
CA PRO A 425 -4.34 5.49 21.75
C PRO A 425 -4.15 4.82 23.11
N ALA A 426 -3.08 5.17 23.82
CA ALA A 426 -2.84 4.72 25.20
C ALA A 426 -4.07 4.98 26.08
N ASN A 427 -4.88 5.97 25.68
CA ASN A 427 -6.14 6.36 26.31
C ASN A 427 -7.20 5.24 26.40
N ASN A 428 -7.05 4.14 25.65
CA ASN A 428 -8.05 3.07 25.55
C ASN A 428 -7.65 1.76 26.26
N PHE A 429 -6.56 1.77 27.03
CA PHE A 429 -6.09 0.62 27.81
C PHE A 429 -6.46 0.75 29.29
N SER A 430 -6.43 -0.36 30.03
CA SER A 430 -6.48 -0.30 31.50
C SER A 430 -5.31 0.53 32.04
N ASP A 431 -5.43 1.10 33.24
CA ASP A 431 -4.35 1.90 33.84
C ASP A 431 -3.06 1.08 34.01
N ALA A 432 -3.20 -0.21 34.33
CA ALA A 432 -2.08 -1.16 34.42
C ALA A 432 -1.41 -1.41 33.06
N ASP A 433 -2.20 -1.57 32.00
CA ASP A 433 -1.68 -1.76 30.64
C ASP A 433 -0.98 -0.49 30.11
N ARG A 434 -1.50 0.70 30.44
CA ARG A 434 -0.82 1.97 30.13
C ARG A 434 0.52 2.07 30.85
N GLU A 435 0.56 1.74 32.13
CA GLU A 435 1.79 1.73 32.91
C GLU A 435 2.81 0.77 32.29
N PHE A 436 2.38 -0.42 31.88
CA PHE A 436 3.24 -1.35 31.16
C PHE A 436 3.78 -0.75 29.85
N ILE A 437 2.92 -0.26 28.96
CA ILE A 437 3.32 0.26 27.63
C ILE A 437 4.21 1.51 27.75
N THR A 438 3.90 2.41 28.67
CA THR A 438 4.55 3.73 28.76
C THR A 438 5.78 3.75 29.65
N LYS A 439 5.84 2.93 30.70
CA LYS A 439 6.95 2.96 31.68
C LYS A 439 7.80 1.70 31.65
N ILE A 440 7.17 0.53 31.66
CA ILE A 440 7.89 -0.75 31.83
C ILE A 440 8.48 -1.20 30.50
N PHE A 441 7.71 -1.15 29.41
CA PHE A 441 8.10 -1.62 28.10
C PHE A 441 9.34 -0.89 27.53
N PRO A 442 9.47 0.45 27.66
CA PRO A 442 10.67 1.17 27.22
C PRO A 442 11.87 0.97 28.15
N SER A 443 11.65 0.68 29.44
CA SER A 443 12.73 0.53 30.45
C SER A 443 13.33 -0.87 30.53
N LEU A 444 12.76 -1.84 29.81
CA LEU A 444 13.32 -3.18 29.67
C LEU A 444 14.79 -3.11 29.19
N GLY A 445 15.66 -3.91 29.80
CA GLY A 445 17.08 -3.98 29.39
C GLY A 445 17.30 -4.72 28.07
N ASP A 446 18.56 -4.93 27.71
CA ASP A 446 18.97 -5.65 26.50
C ASP A 446 19.07 -7.17 26.68
N ASP A 447 18.33 -7.71 27.65
CA ASP A 447 18.35 -9.14 27.99
C ASP A 447 17.49 -9.99 27.01
N PRO A 448 17.95 -11.21 26.65
CA PRO A 448 17.16 -12.25 26.00
C PRO A 448 15.67 -12.38 26.40
N GLN A 449 15.36 -12.31 27.69
CA GLN A 449 14.01 -12.41 28.24
C GLN A 449 13.22 -11.11 28.03
N ALA A 450 13.88 -9.97 28.17
CA ALA A 450 13.30 -8.66 27.91
C ALA A 450 12.82 -8.52 26.45
N ASN A 451 13.57 -9.07 25.49
CA ASN A 451 13.12 -9.13 24.10
C ASN A 451 11.87 -9.95 23.87
N LYS A 452 11.76 -11.10 24.55
CA LYS A 452 10.59 -11.96 24.41
C LYS A 452 9.35 -11.23 24.91
N ILE A 453 9.47 -10.51 26.02
CA ILE A 453 8.40 -9.64 26.54
C ILE A 453 8.07 -8.54 25.53
N ARG A 454 9.07 -7.90 24.92
CA ARG A 454 8.86 -6.87 23.89
C ARG A 454 8.14 -7.40 22.65
N ILE A 455 8.64 -8.50 22.09
CA ILE A 455 8.06 -9.13 20.90
C ILE A 455 6.63 -9.56 21.18
N GLU A 456 6.36 -10.14 22.35
CA GLU A 456 5.02 -10.56 22.74
C GLU A 456 4.08 -9.38 22.98
N GLY A 457 4.56 -8.31 23.62
CA GLY A 457 3.78 -7.07 23.75
C GLY A 457 3.42 -6.47 22.38
N ALA A 458 4.39 -6.40 21.46
CA ALA A 458 4.13 -5.96 20.08
C ALA A 458 3.17 -6.88 19.32
N ARG A 459 3.24 -8.20 19.57
CA ARG A 459 2.31 -9.18 18.99
C ARG A 459 0.88 -8.92 19.45
N ARG A 460 0.68 -8.71 20.75
CA ARG A 460 -0.65 -8.43 21.32
C ARG A 460 -1.21 -7.09 20.84
N MET A 461 -0.38 -6.07 20.70
CA MET A 461 -0.80 -4.79 20.10
C MET A 461 -1.26 -4.96 18.65
N ALA A 462 -0.47 -5.64 17.81
CA ALA A 462 -0.87 -5.91 16.42
C ALA A 462 -2.14 -6.77 16.33
N GLN A 463 -2.33 -7.72 17.25
CA GLN A 463 -3.58 -8.49 17.34
C GLN A 463 -4.78 -7.60 17.72
N LEU A 464 -4.59 -6.65 18.63
CA LEU A 464 -5.64 -5.71 19.01
C LEU A 464 -6.03 -4.78 17.87
N ASP A 465 -5.10 -4.35 17.02
CA ASP A 465 -5.43 -3.56 15.81
C ASP A 465 -6.36 -4.34 14.87
N ILE A 466 -6.05 -5.63 14.65
CA ILE A 466 -6.89 -6.54 13.85
C ILE A 466 -8.24 -6.76 14.53
N GLU A 467 -8.25 -6.97 15.85
CA GLU A 467 -9.47 -7.19 16.63
C GLU A 467 -10.38 -5.96 16.54
N ARG A 468 -9.82 -4.76 16.70
CA ARG A 468 -10.54 -3.48 16.63
C ARG A 468 -11.19 -3.28 15.27
N ALA A 469 -10.47 -3.53 14.17
CA ALA A 469 -11.04 -3.42 12.83
C ALA A 469 -12.17 -4.44 12.59
N LYS A 470 -12.00 -5.68 13.04
CA LYS A 470 -13.04 -6.73 12.94
C LYS A 470 -14.27 -6.38 13.75
N ASP A 471 -14.09 -5.88 14.95
CA ASP A 471 -15.20 -5.56 15.84
C ASP A 471 -15.93 -4.29 15.41
N PHE A 472 -15.26 -3.36 14.73
CA PHE A 472 -15.96 -2.28 14.04
C PHE A 472 -16.83 -2.80 12.89
N GLN A 473 -16.35 -3.76 12.10
CA GLN A 473 -17.18 -4.37 11.05
C GLN A 473 -18.41 -5.08 11.64
N LYS A 474 -18.23 -5.81 12.75
CA LYS A 474 -19.36 -6.42 13.49
C LYS A 474 -20.32 -5.36 14.03
N PHE A 475 -19.79 -4.31 14.65
CA PHE A 475 -20.56 -3.17 15.16
C PHE A 475 -21.43 -2.56 14.05
N LYS A 476 -20.91 -2.39 12.84
CA LYS A 476 -21.68 -1.87 11.70
C LYS A 476 -22.72 -2.85 11.16
N SER A 477 -22.50 -4.16 11.29
CA SER A 477 -23.46 -5.18 10.86
C SER A 477 -24.58 -5.43 11.86
N ASP A 478 -24.42 -4.98 13.11
CA ASP A 478 -25.38 -5.18 14.18
C ASP A 478 -26.59 -4.22 14.05
N PRO A 479 -27.83 -4.72 13.94
CA PRO A 479 -29.04 -3.90 13.90
C PRO A 479 -29.19 -2.94 15.09
N GLU A 480 -28.69 -3.29 16.28
CA GLU A 480 -28.77 -2.46 17.50
C GLU A 480 -27.87 -1.22 17.44
N ASN A 481 -26.94 -1.18 16.49
CA ASN A 481 -26.01 -0.07 16.26
C ASN A 481 -26.37 0.73 15.00
N LYS A 482 -27.57 0.51 14.44
CA LYS A 482 -28.08 1.30 13.32
C LYS A 482 -28.19 2.77 13.72
N GLY A 483 -27.52 3.64 12.96
CA GLY A 483 -27.46 5.08 13.23
C GLY A 483 -26.31 5.52 14.15
N LYS A 484 -25.57 4.59 14.77
CA LYS A 484 -24.38 4.92 15.56
C LYS A 484 -23.14 5.14 14.69
N GLY A 485 -22.35 6.13 15.09
CA GLY A 485 -21.14 6.60 14.40
C GLY A 485 -19.89 5.79 14.73
N PHE A 486 -18.73 6.26 14.27
CA PHE A 486 -17.45 5.64 14.60
C PHE A 486 -17.06 5.93 16.06
N GLU A 487 -17.42 7.11 16.55
CA GLU A 487 -17.19 7.59 17.91
C GLU A 487 -17.91 6.73 18.94
N ASP A 488 -19.16 6.32 18.66
CA ASP A 488 -19.91 5.39 19.51
C ASP A 488 -19.20 4.04 19.62
N PHE A 489 -18.66 3.55 18.49
CA PHE A 489 -17.83 2.36 18.49
C PHE A 489 -16.55 2.57 19.29
N GLU A 490 -15.85 3.71 19.13
CA GLU A 490 -14.62 3.98 19.88
C GLU A 490 -14.85 3.96 21.39
N LEU A 491 -15.97 4.51 21.86
CA LEU A 491 -16.36 4.48 23.28
C LEU A 491 -16.64 3.05 23.77
N GLN A 492 -17.43 2.26 23.03
CA GLN A 492 -17.71 0.87 23.37
C GLN A 492 -16.45 0.00 23.33
N TRP A 493 -15.59 0.25 22.34
CA TRP A 493 -14.32 -0.45 22.20
C TRP A 493 -13.38 -0.13 23.35
N ALA A 494 -13.26 1.14 23.71
CA ALA A 494 -12.43 1.59 24.82
C ALA A 494 -12.91 0.98 26.14
N ASP A 495 -14.22 0.95 26.43
CA ASP A 495 -14.76 0.30 27.62
C ASP A 495 -14.49 -1.22 27.64
N LYS A 496 -14.66 -1.88 26.49
CA LYS A 496 -14.34 -3.31 26.34
C LYS A 496 -12.87 -3.60 26.61
N VAL A 497 -11.94 -2.78 26.10
CA VAL A 497 -10.51 -2.98 26.24
C VAL A 497 -10.00 -2.55 27.62
N ALA A 498 -10.53 -1.46 28.20
CA ALA A 498 -10.14 -0.99 29.53
C ALA A 498 -10.44 -2.01 30.65
N LYS A 499 -11.43 -2.89 30.45
CA LYS A 499 -11.77 -3.99 31.37
C LYS A 499 -10.91 -5.23 31.18
N ARG A 500 -10.10 -5.30 30.12
CA ARG A 500 -9.22 -6.42 29.83
C ARG A 500 -7.85 -6.16 30.43
N ASP A 501 -7.31 -7.18 31.08
CA ASP A 501 -5.89 -7.23 31.41
C ASP A 501 -5.14 -7.78 30.20
N VAL A 502 -4.68 -6.90 29.31
CA VAL A 502 -4.02 -7.30 28.05
C VAL A 502 -2.56 -7.66 28.29
N PHE A 503 -1.89 -6.98 29.22
CA PHE A 503 -0.45 -7.08 29.41
C PHE A 503 -0.03 -7.43 30.84
N GLY A 504 -0.94 -7.67 31.79
CA GLY A 504 -0.59 -7.89 33.20
C GLY A 504 0.32 -9.08 33.45
N ASP A 505 0.24 -10.16 32.66
CA ASP A 505 1.23 -11.24 32.75
C ASP A 505 2.61 -10.83 32.22
N LEU A 506 2.66 -9.96 31.20
CA LEU A 506 3.91 -9.39 30.70
C LEU A 506 4.49 -8.36 31.67
N SER A 507 3.66 -7.57 32.34
CA SER A 507 4.06 -6.63 33.39
C SER A 507 4.73 -7.36 34.54
N LYS A 508 4.11 -8.42 35.06
CA LYS A 508 4.69 -9.25 36.13
C LYS A 508 6.03 -9.87 35.71
N LYS A 509 6.14 -10.35 34.47
CA LYS A 509 7.39 -10.89 33.94
C LYS A 509 8.47 -9.81 33.81
N ALA A 510 8.10 -8.60 33.39
CA ALA A 510 9.01 -7.48 33.23
C ALA A 510 9.49 -6.95 34.59
N GLU A 511 8.59 -6.80 35.56
CA GLU A 511 8.89 -6.41 36.93
C GLU A 511 9.84 -7.39 37.60
N ALA A 512 9.66 -8.70 37.39
CA ALA A 512 10.58 -9.72 37.88
C ALA A 512 12.01 -9.56 37.30
N LEU A 513 12.14 -9.14 36.04
CA LEU A 513 13.44 -8.88 35.42
C LEU A 513 14.07 -7.58 35.90
N THR A 514 13.30 -6.51 36.10
CA THR A 514 13.82 -5.21 36.56
C THR A 514 14.19 -5.23 38.04
N THR A 515 13.45 -5.98 38.86
CA THR A 515 13.83 -6.23 40.28
C THR A 515 15.03 -7.15 40.42
N GLN A 516 15.22 -8.13 39.54
CA GLN A 516 16.45 -8.94 39.52
C GLN A 516 17.67 -8.15 39.02
N GLY A 517 17.51 -7.24 38.06
CA GLY A 517 18.58 -6.35 37.59
C GLY A 517 19.02 -5.27 38.59
N SER A 518 18.25 -5.07 39.66
CA SER A 518 18.56 -4.14 40.76
C SER A 518 19.30 -4.80 41.93
N GLN A 519 19.67 -6.08 41.84
CA GLN A 519 20.71 -6.58 42.73
C GLN A 519 22.03 -5.93 42.33
N PRO A 520 22.77 -5.29 43.26
CA PRO A 520 24.11 -4.80 42.96
C PRO A 520 24.88 -5.97 42.37
N GLN A 521 25.32 -5.80 41.12
CA GLN A 521 26.14 -6.76 40.40
C GLN A 521 27.20 -7.24 41.39
N ALA A 522 27.16 -8.53 41.74
CA ALA A 522 28.04 -9.08 42.76
C ALA A 522 29.45 -8.61 42.43
N ALA A 523 30.13 -7.98 43.41
CA ALA A 523 31.47 -7.46 43.20
C ALA A 523 32.30 -8.57 42.52
N PRO A 524 33.00 -8.27 41.42
CA PRO A 524 33.69 -9.30 40.66
C PRO A 524 34.56 -10.12 41.62
N SER A 525 34.44 -11.43 41.57
CA SER A 525 35.23 -12.33 42.40
C SER A 525 36.58 -12.61 41.74
N GLU A 526 37.59 -12.90 42.56
CA GLU A 526 38.92 -13.30 42.08
C GLU A 526 38.80 -14.46 41.09
N GLY A 527 39.38 -14.31 39.89
CA GLY A 527 39.34 -15.31 38.83
C GLY A 527 38.17 -15.19 37.85
N MET A 528 37.22 -14.26 38.06
CA MET A 528 36.15 -13.98 37.09
C MET A 528 36.74 -13.52 35.76
N THR A 529 36.21 -13.99 34.62
CA THR A 529 36.68 -13.57 33.29
C THR A 529 35.65 -12.71 32.57
N ALA A 530 36.11 -11.76 31.77
CA ALA A 530 35.29 -10.89 30.93
C ALA A 530 35.98 -10.64 29.58
N THR A 531 35.28 -10.04 28.63
CA THR A 531 35.87 -9.58 27.36
C THR A 531 35.72 -8.07 27.29
N ASN A 532 36.81 -7.36 27.02
CA ASN A 532 36.78 -5.92 26.83
C ASN A 532 36.01 -5.59 25.53
N PRO A 533 34.88 -4.89 25.59
CA PRO A 533 34.06 -4.63 24.39
C PRO A 533 34.72 -3.69 23.39
N LYS A 534 35.75 -2.94 23.78
CA LYS A 534 36.49 -2.02 22.89
C LYS A 534 37.67 -2.68 22.20
N THR A 535 38.30 -3.66 22.84
CA THR A 535 39.55 -4.28 22.34
C THR A 535 39.40 -5.76 22.01
N ASN A 536 38.26 -6.39 22.31
CA ASN A 536 38.03 -7.85 22.25
C ASN A 536 39.02 -8.69 23.07
N GLU A 537 39.75 -8.06 23.99
CA GLU A 537 40.73 -8.73 24.84
C GLU A 537 40.04 -9.46 26.00
N ARG A 538 40.42 -10.72 26.26
CA ARG A 538 39.97 -11.42 27.46
C ARG A 538 40.65 -10.82 28.69
N LEU A 539 39.87 -10.56 29.72
CA LEU A 539 40.32 -10.04 31.01
C LEU A 539 39.99 -11.06 32.11
N ILE A 540 40.81 -11.09 33.16
CA ILE A 540 40.56 -11.80 34.41
C ILE A 540 40.58 -10.79 35.57
N PHE A 541 39.67 -10.96 36.52
CA PHE A 541 39.65 -10.15 37.73
C PHE A 541 40.67 -10.69 38.72
N LYS A 542 41.74 -9.92 38.98
CA LYS A 542 42.79 -10.25 39.94
C LYS A 542 43.13 -9.06 40.82
N GLY A 543 43.19 -9.25 42.13
CA GLY A 543 43.57 -8.22 43.09
C GLY A 543 42.69 -6.97 43.04
N GLY A 544 41.39 -7.16 42.78
CA GLY A 544 40.43 -6.05 42.69
C GLY A 544 40.45 -5.28 41.36
N LYS A 545 41.18 -5.75 40.35
CA LYS A 545 41.27 -5.10 39.02
C LYS A 545 41.10 -6.12 37.90
N TRP A 546 40.54 -5.66 36.79
CA TRP A 546 40.56 -6.42 35.54
C TRP A 546 41.95 -6.30 34.91
N VAL A 547 42.60 -7.43 34.68
CA VAL A 547 43.90 -7.53 34.00
C VAL A 547 43.78 -8.43 32.76
N PRO A 548 44.60 -8.24 31.72
CA PRO A 548 44.63 -9.16 30.57
C PRO A 548 44.77 -10.63 30.96
N PHE A 549 44.01 -11.47 30.29
CA PHE A 549 44.09 -12.93 30.38
C PHE A 549 45.28 -13.38 29.52
N THR A 550 46.49 -13.28 30.09
CA THR A 550 47.74 -13.80 29.51
C THR A 550 47.83 -15.31 29.66
#